data_AF-A0A3B9X6N8-F1
#
_entry.id   AF-A0A3B9X6N8-F1
#
_cell.length_a   1.000
_cell.length_b   1.000
_cell.length_c   1.000
_cell.angle_alpha   90.00
_cell.angle_beta   90.00
_cell.angle_gamma   90.00
#
_symmetry.space_group_name_H-M   'P 1'
#
loop_
_entity.id
_entity.type
_entity.pdbx_description
1 polymer ?
#
loop_
_entity_poly.entity_id
_entity_poly.type
_entity_poly.pdbx_seq_one_letter_code
_entity_poly.pdbx_strand_id
1 'polypeptide(L)'
;MIWLVAVGCLAVGVVIGVVLASRMNASPSRVQELENQIRSLKESHGEYRDNVSDHFSMTAELVQHMTQSYQEVYQHLATGAQDLCPLEVASKLLPTDSDAVFDATTEEKASGLIPPKDYATKQDPEQKGALSEGFGLDKSKPTPDED
;
A
#
# COMPACT_ATOMS: atom_id res chain seq x y z
N MET A 1 -12.18 -36.81 -61.32
CA MET A 1 -12.09 -37.24 -59.90
C MET A 1 -11.57 -36.15 -58.95
N ILE A 2 -10.39 -35.57 -59.19
CA ILE A 2 -9.73 -34.62 -58.25
C ILE A 2 -10.60 -33.37 -57.94
N TRP A 3 -11.32 -32.85 -58.95
CA TRP A 3 -12.18 -31.68 -58.77
C TRP A 3 -13.37 -31.92 -57.82
N LEU A 4 -13.93 -33.14 -57.78
CA LEU A 4 -15.01 -33.48 -56.84
C LEU A 4 -14.52 -33.52 -55.38
N VAL A 5 -13.29 -34.02 -55.17
CA VAL A 5 -12.66 -34.04 -53.84
C VAL A 5 -12.35 -32.61 -53.37
N ALA A 6 -11.88 -31.75 -54.28
CA ALA A 6 -11.62 -30.34 -53.98
C ALA A 6 -12.89 -29.59 -53.56
N VAL A 7 -13.99 -29.76 -54.30
CA VAL A 7 -15.30 -29.15 -53.97
C VAL A 7 -15.85 -29.71 -52.66
N GLY A 8 -15.71 -31.02 -52.41
CA GLY A 8 -16.12 -31.65 -51.16
C GLY A 8 -15.38 -31.12 -49.94
N CYS A 9 -14.05 -31.01 -50.00
CA CYS A 9 -13.25 -30.40 -48.91
C CYS A 9 -13.62 -28.94 -48.66
N LEU A 10 -13.88 -28.16 -49.72
CA LEU A 10 -14.29 -26.76 -49.57
C LEU A 10 -15.65 -26.65 -48.88
N ALA A 11 -16.62 -27.48 -49.26
CA ALA A 11 -17.93 -27.50 -48.63
C ALA A 11 -17.84 -27.86 -47.14
N VAL A 12 -17.05 -28.89 -46.79
CA VAL A 12 -16.82 -29.28 -45.40
C VAL A 12 -16.10 -28.17 -44.63
N GLY A 13 -15.09 -27.53 -45.22
CA GLY A 13 -14.37 -26.41 -44.62
C GLY A 13 -15.28 -25.20 -44.34
N VAL A 14 -16.19 -24.88 -45.26
CA VAL A 14 -17.18 -23.80 -45.08
C VAL A 14 -18.15 -24.14 -43.95
N VAL A 15 -18.66 -25.37 -43.90
CA VAL A 15 -19.58 -25.81 -42.84
C VAL A 15 -18.90 -25.73 -41.48
N ILE A 16 -17.67 -26.27 -41.35
CA ILE A 16 -16.90 -26.20 -40.11
C ILE A 16 -16.58 -24.74 -39.75
N GLY A 17 -16.19 -23.93 -40.73
CA GLY A 17 -15.89 -22.51 -40.55
C GLY A 17 -17.09 -21.72 -40.01
N VAL A 18 -18.29 -21.93 -40.54
CA VAL A 18 -19.52 -21.27 -40.08
C VAL A 18 -19.91 -21.73 -38.67
N VAL A 19 -19.77 -23.03 -38.37
CA VAL A 19 -20.06 -23.56 -37.03
C VAL A 19 -19.07 -23.00 -35.98
N LEU A 20 -17.78 -22.91 -36.31
CA LEU A 20 -16.80 -22.30 -35.40
C LEU A 20 -17.03 -20.79 -35.26
N ALA A 21 -17.26 -20.07 -36.37
CA ALA A 21 -17.49 -18.63 -36.35
C ALA A 21 -18.75 -18.25 -35.56
N SER A 22 -19.84 -19.00 -35.74
CA SER A 22 -21.08 -18.78 -34.98
C SER A 22 -20.90 -19.03 -33.48
N ARG A 23 -20.06 -19.98 -33.08
CA ARG A 23 -19.74 -20.26 -31.68
C ARG A 23 -18.76 -19.25 -31.08
N MET A 24 -17.85 -18.71 -31.89
CA MET A 24 -16.84 -17.71 -31.51
C MET A 24 -17.31 -16.28 -31.61
N ASN A 25 -18.50 -16.02 -32.15
CA ASN A 25 -19.11 -14.69 -32.15
C ASN A 25 -19.47 -14.33 -30.70
N ALA A 26 -18.46 -13.93 -29.93
CA ALA A 26 -18.57 -13.39 -28.60
C ALA A 26 -19.57 -12.25 -28.70
N SER A 27 -20.74 -12.47 -28.13
CA SER A 27 -21.85 -11.56 -28.26
C SER A 27 -21.40 -10.17 -27.79
N PRO A 28 -21.75 -9.08 -28.51
CA PRO A 28 -21.41 -7.72 -28.07
C PRO A 28 -21.90 -7.45 -26.63
N SER A 29 -22.94 -8.16 -26.19
CA SER A 29 -23.40 -8.18 -24.80
C SER A 29 -22.34 -8.64 -23.79
N ARG A 30 -21.53 -9.65 -24.13
CA ARG A 30 -20.49 -10.17 -23.23
C ARG A 30 -19.33 -9.18 -23.10
N VAL A 31 -18.97 -8.49 -24.18
CA VAL A 31 -17.95 -7.43 -24.13
C VAL A 31 -18.44 -6.27 -23.28
N GLN A 32 -19.69 -5.86 -23.45
CA GLN A 32 -20.31 -4.80 -22.65
C GLN A 32 -20.44 -5.18 -21.16
N GLU A 33 -20.76 -6.44 -20.87
CA GLU A 33 -20.80 -6.97 -19.51
C GLU A 33 -19.41 -6.93 -18.85
N LEU A 34 -18.36 -7.36 -19.55
CA LEU A 34 -16.98 -7.28 -19.06
C LEU A 34 -16.55 -5.82 -18.84
N GLU A 35 -16.90 -4.89 -19.73
CA GLU A 35 -16.60 -3.47 -19.55
C GLU A 35 -17.28 -2.91 -18.30
N ASN A 36 -18.55 -3.26 -18.08
CA ASN A 36 -19.30 -2.86 -16.89
C ASN A 36 -18.69 -3.44 -15.61
N GLN A 37 -18.22 -4.69 -15.64
CA GLN A 37 -17.52 -5.30 -14.50
C GLN A 37 -16.20 -4.58 -14.19
N ILE A 38 -15.42 -4.20 -15.21
CA ILE A 38 -14.19 -3.43 -15.00
C ILE A 38 -14.52 -2.06 -14.41
N ARG A 39 -15.58 -1.41 -14.91
CA ARG A 39 -16.02 -0.11 -14.43
C ARG A 39 -16.46 -0.16 -12.97
N SER A 40 -17.30 -1.13 -12.60
CA SER A 40 -17.77 -1.29 -11.22
C SER A 40 -16.62 -1.63 -10.26
N LEU A 41 -15.67 -2.47 -10.70
CA LEU A 41 -14.51 -2.80 -9.88
C LEU A 41 -13.63 -1.56 -9.63
N LYS A 42 -13.39 -0.76 -10.68
CA LYS A 42 -12.63 0.50 -10.57
C LYS A 42 -13.34 1.52 -9.67
N GLU A 43 -14.66 1.61 -9.76
CA GLU A 43 -15.48 2.48 -8.92
C GLU A 43 -15.40 2.05 -7.44
N SER A 44 -15.56 0.76 -7.15
CA SER A 44 -15.45 0.23 -5.79
C SER A 44 -14.05 0.43 -5.17
N HIS A 45 -13.00 0.38 -5.99
CA HIS A 45 -11.65 0.71 -5.55
C HIS A 45 -11.49 2.20 -5.23
N GLY A 46 -12.15 3.08 -6.00
CA GLY A 46 -12.18 4.51 -5.71
C GLY A 46 -12.87 4.79 -4.37
N GLU A 47 -14.08 4.25 -4.21
CA GLU A 47 -14.87 4.40 -2.98
C GLU A 47 -14.13 3.89 -1.73
N TYR A 48 -13.45 2.74 -1.84
CA TYR A 48 -12.63 2.22 -0.74
C TYR A 48 -11.49 3.18 -0.37
N ARG A 49 -10.79 3.74 -1.37
CA ARG A 49 -9.69 4.69 -1.11
C ARG A 49 -10.20 5.96 -0.45
N ASP A 50 -11.35 6.46 -0.89
CA ASP A 50 -11.96 7.67 -0.34
C ASP A 50 -12.41 7.43 1.12
N ASN A 51 -13.07 6.31 1.41
CA ASN A 51 -13.47 5.94 2.76
C ASN A 51 -12.27 5.79 3.72
N VAL A 52 -11.19 5.17 3.25
CA VAL A 52 -9.95 5.07 4.05
C VAL A 52 -9.35 6.45 4.31
N SER A 53 -9.33 7.33 3.30
CA SER A 53 -8.85 8.71 3.44
C SER A 53 -9.67 9.49 4.46
N ASP A 54 -10.99 9.38 4.42
CA ASP A 54 -11.90 10.03 5.37
C ASP A 54 -11.70 9.49 6.79
N HIS A 55 -11.54 8.17 6.95
CA HIS A 55 -11.29 7.55 8.25
C HIS A 55 -9.99 8.04 8.89
N PHE A 56 -8.90 8.13 8.11
CA PHE A 56 -7.63 8.64 8.62
C PHE A 56 -7.67 10.15 8.88
N SER A 57 -8.42 10.92 8.10
CA SER A 57 -8.61 12.35 8.34
C SER A 57 -9.36 12.59 9.65
N MET A 58 -10.46 11.88 9.88
CA MET A 58 -11.21 11.92 11.13
C MET A 58 -10.36 11.46 12.31
N THR A 59 -9.56 10.41 12.14
CA THR A 59 -8.67 9.90 13.20
C THR A 59 -7.60 10.93 13.55
N ALA A 60 -7.00 11.60 12.56
CA ALA A 60 -6.03 12.66 12.78
C ALA A 60 -6.62 13.84 13.57
N GLU A 61 -7.86 14.23 13.26
CA GLU A 61 -8.59 15.25 14.02
C GLU A 61 -8.82 14.82 15.47
N LEU A 62 -9.25 13.58 15.70
CA LEU A 62 -9.47 13.05 17.05
C LEU A 62 -8.16 12.98 17.87
N VAL A 63 -7.06 12.56 17.25
CA VAL A 63 -5.73 12.53 17.89
C VAL A 63 -5.23 13.93 18.21
N GLN A 64 -5.47 14.90 17.33
CA GLN A 64 -5.14 16.29 17.58
C GLN A 64 -5.90 16.82 18.80
N HIS A 65 -7.21 16.55 18.88
CA HIS A 65 -8.02 16.96 20.02
C HIS A 65 -7.52 16.34 21.34
N MET A 66 -7.16 15.05 21.32
CA MET A 66 -6.56 14.39 22.49
C MET A 66 -5.22 15.04 22.90
N THR A 67 -4.37 15.36 21.93
CA THR A 67 -3.07 16.02 22.17
C THR A 67 -3.26 17.39 22.80
N GLN A 68 -4.24 18.16 22.32
CA GLN A 68 -4.59 19.46 22.90
C GLN A 68 -5.08 19.31 24.35
N SER A 69 -6.01 18.39 24.63
CA SER A 69 -6.46 18.13 26.01
C SER A 69 -5.31 17.68 26.92
N TYR A 70 -4.35 16.90 26.40
CA TYR A 70 -3.16 16.51 27.14
C TYR A 70 -2.28 17.74 27.50
N GLN A 71 -2.07 18.64 26.53
CA GLN A 71 -1.32 19.89 26.78
C GLN A 71 -2.02 20.77 27.82
N GLU A 72 -3.34 20.90 27.76
CA GLU A 72 -4.13 21.68 28.72
C GLU A 72 -3.97 21.14 30.15
N VAL A 73 -4.02 19.81 30.33
CA VAL A 73 -3.77 19.17 31.62
C VAL A 73 -2.35 19.48 32.11
N TYR A 74 -1.36 19.41 31.22
CA TYR A 74 0.02 19.72 31.56
C TYR A 74 0.19 21.17 32.01
N GLN A 75 -0.40 22.11 31.28
CA GLN A 75 -0.38 23.53 31.62
C GLN A 75 -1.08 23.80 32.96
N HIS A 76 -2.16 23.09 33.25
CA HIS A 76 -2.85 23.20 34.54
C HIS A 76 -1.99 22.68 35.70
N LEU A 77 -1.29 21.55 35.51
CA LEU A 77 -0.36 21.01 36.50
C LEU A 77 0.84 21.95 36.73
N ALA A 78 1.41 22.49 35.65
CA ALA A 78 2.48 23.48 35.69
C ALA A 78 2.07 24.72 36.51
N THR A 79 0.88 25.27 36.23
CA THR A 79 0.32 26.43 36.96
C THR A 79 0.06 26.08 38.43
N GLY A 80 -0.59 24.94 38.71
CA GLY A 80 -0.86 24.50 40.07
C GLY A 80 0.40 24.21 40.88
N ALA A 81 1.45 23.69 40.25
CA ALA A 81 2.75 23.49 40.91
C ALA A 81 3.40 24.84 41.26
N GLN A 82 3.29 25.86 40.40
CA GLN A 82 3.83 27.19 40.67
C GLN A 82 3.08 27.93 41.79
N ASP A 83 1.76 27.77 41.88
CA ASP A 83 0.93 28.40 42.92
C ASP A 83 1.05 27.69 44.28
N LEU A 84 1.16 26.36 44.29
CA LEU A 84 1.09 25.55 45.52
C LEU A 84 2.45 25.14 46.07
N CYS A 85 3.52 25.16 45.27
CA CYS A 85 4.86 24.82 45.74
C CYS A 85 5.72 26.08 45.98
N PRO A 86 6.50 26.13 47.08
CA PRO A 86 7.53 27.15 47.22
C PRO A 86 8.50 27.07 46.03
N LEU A 87 8.94 28.24 45.54
CA LEU A 87 9.63 28.50 44.27
C LEU A 87 10.82 27.54 43.96
N GLU A 88 11.44 26.98 45.00
CA GLU A 88 12.56 26.03 44.92
C GLU A 88 12.17 24.63 44.40
N VAL A 89 10.92 24.21 44.56
CA VAL A 89 10.41 22.90 44.09
C VAL A 89 9.71 23.04 42.73
N ALA A 90 9.02 24.14 42.49
CA ALA A 90 8.34 24.41 41.22
C ALA A 90 9.32 24.43 40.03
N SER A 91 10.50 25.04 40.20
CA SER A 91 11.57 25.07 39.18
C SER A 91 12.17 23.71 38.84
N LYS A 92 11.98 22.69 39.70
CA LYS A 92 12.47 21.33 39.48
C LYS A 92 11.42 20.39 38.86
N LEU A 93 10.14 20.79 38.89
CA LEU A 93 9.00 20.03 38.35
C LEU A 93 8.52 20.57 36.99
N LEU A 94 8.73 21.85 36.72
CA LEU A 94 8.54 22.44 35.40
C LEU A 94 9.75 22.08 34.51
N PRO A 95 9.54 21.49 33.32
CA PRO A 95 10.60 21.39 32.32
C PRO A 95 10.91 22.81 31.88
N THR A 96 12.00 23.37 32.41
CA THR A 96 12.59 24.59 31.88
C THR A 96 13.12 24.29 30.48
N ASP A 97 12.34 24.72 29.49
CA ASP A 97 12.66 25.06 28.10
C ASP A 97 13.33 24.05 27.16
N SER A 98 13.98 22.97 27.61
CA SER A 98 14.73 22.09 26.69
C SER A 98 14.14 20.70 26.45
N ASP A 99 13.15 20.27 27.23
CA ASP A 99 12.58 18.90 27.16
C ASP A 99 11.07 18.89 26.87
N ALA A 100 10.50 20.07 26.57
CA ALA A 100 9.16 20.16 26.04
C ALA A 100 9.18 19.66 24.58
N VAL A 101 8.91 18.36 24.40
CA VAL A 101 8.76 17.63 23.12
C VAL A 101 7.64 18.22 22.21
N PHE A 102 7.11 19.39 22.54
CA PHE A 102 5.96 20.02 21.88
C PHE A 102 6.31 21.20 20.97
N ASP A 103 7.58 21.58 20.83
CA ASP A 103 7.97 22.59 19.84
C ASP A 103 8.01 21.97 18.43
N ALA A 104 6.86 22.01 17.77
CA ALA A 104 6.66 21.60 16.37
C ALA A 104 7.30 22.57 15.35
N THR A 105 8.33 23.31 15.73
CA THR A 105 9.01 24.29 14.86
C THR A 105 10.50 24.08 14.68
N THR A 106 11.05 22.97 15.19
CA THR A 106 12.45 22.64 14.94
C THR A 106 12.59 21.93 13.58
N GLU A 107 12.84 22.71 12.53
CA GLU A 107 13.52 22.25 11.32
C GLU A 107 14.98 21.87 11.64
N GLU A 108 15.22 20.80 12.38
CA GLU A 108 16.57 20.24 12.54
C GLU A 108 16.54 18.72 12.34
N LYS A 109 17.02 18.34 11.16
CA LYS A 109 17.81 17.12 10.91
C LYS A 109 17.09 15.79 11.12
N ALA A 110 16.51 15.32 10.01
CA ALA A 110 16.16 13.92 9.74
C ALA A 110 17.37 12.97 9.89
N SER A 111 17.75 12.64 11.13
CA SER A 111 18.75 11.61 11.43
C SER A 111 18.33 10.86 12.67
N GLY A 112 17.24 10.09 12.58
CA GLY A 112 16.87 9.18 13.67
C GLY A 112 15.64 8.34 13.40
N LEU A 113 14.64 8.86 12.70
CA LEU A 113 13.47 8.07 12.30
C LEU A 113 13.63 7.60 10.87
N ILE A 114 14.37 6.51 10.69
CA ILE A 114 14.40 5.80 9.41
C ILE A 114 13.12 4.97 9.37
N PRO A 115 12.17 5.23 8.44
CA PRO A 115 10.97 4.41 8.32
C PRO A 115 11.37 2.96 8.03
N PRO A 116 10.57 1.96 8.47
CA PRO A 116 10.85 0.55 8.19
C PRO A 116 11.09 0.35 6.69
N LYS A 117 12.28 -0.16 6.34
CA LYS A 117 12.72 -0.35 4.95
C LYS A 117 11.96 -1.46 4.21
N ASP A 118 11.02 -2.12 4.87
CA ASP A 118 10.28 -3.27 4.36
C ASP A 118 9.28 -2.95 3.24
N TYR A 119 9.01 -1.65 2.99
CA TYR A 119 8.14 -1.20 1.90
C TYR A 119 8.88 -0.78 0.62
N ALA A 120 10.22 -0.78 0.61
CA ALA A 120 10.98 -0.31 -0.55
C ALA A 120 10.87 -1.28 -1.73
N THR A 121 10.43 -0.78 -2.88
CA THR A 121 10.41 -1.53 -4.14
C THR A 121 11.82 -1.98 -4.53
N LYS A 122 11.94 -3.16 -5.14
CA LYS A 122 13.22 -3.70 -5.62
C LYS A 122 13.93 -2.67 -6.50
N GLN A 123 15.16 -2.31 -6.17
CA GLN A 123 15.94 -1.34 -6.95
C GLN A 123 16.46 -1.95 -8.25
N ASP A 124 16.69 -3.27 -8.24
CA ASP A 124 17.16 -4.04 -9.39
C ASP A 124 16.22 -5.24 -9.66
N PRO A 125 15.88 -5.56 -10.92
CA PRO A 125 14.98 -6.69 -11.23
C PRO A 125 15.49 -8.05 -10.75
N GLU A 126 16.80 -8.22 -10.66
CA GLU A 126 17.45 -9.45 -10.19
C GLU A 126 17.63 -9.50 -8.67
N GLN A 127 17.33 -8.41 -7.96
CA GLN A 127 17.48 -8.36 -6.52
C GLN A 127 16.37 -9.19 -5.84
N LYS A 128 16.79 -10.29 -5.21
CA LYS A 128 15.91 -11.18 -4.45
C LYS A 128 15.33 -10.44 -3.24
N GLY A 129 14.01 -10.39 -3.15
CA GLY A 129 13.30 -9.71 -2.07
C GLY A 129 13.45 -10.44 -0.72
N ALA A 130 13.20 -9.72 0.37
CA ALA A 130 13.28 -10.25 1.74
C ALA A 130 12.32 -11.42 2.03
N LEU A 131 11.27 -11.57 1.21
CA LEU A 131 10.31 -12.69 1.28
C LEU A 131 10.59 -13.81 0.27
N SER A 132 11.70 -13.74 -0.47
CA SER A 132 12.04 -14.80 -1.41
C SER A 132 12.68 -15.98 -0.69
N GLU A 133 12.33 -17.19 -1.12
CA GLU A 133 12.72 -18.47 -0.49
C GLU A 133 14.26 -18.69 -0.42
N GLY A 134 15.02 -17.92 -1.20
CA GLY A 134 16.48 -17.94 -1.24
C GLY A 134 17.15 -16.74 -0.59
N PHE A 135 16.44 -15.93 0.20
CA PHE A 135 17.01 -14.79 0.91
C PHE A 135 17.92 -15.29 2.05
N GLY A 136 19.20 -14.91 2.02
CA GLY A 136 20.20 -15.37 2.99
C GLY A 136 20.79 -16.76 2.72
N LEU A 137 20.47 -17.40 1.58
CA LEU A 137 21.07 -18.67 1.17
C LEU A 137 22.13 -18.42 0.08
N ASP A 138 23.41 -18.48 0.47
CA ASP A 138 24.51 -18.55 -0.49
C ASP A 138 24.45 -19.89 -1.22
N LYS A 139 24.29 -19.87 -2.54
CA LYS A 139 24.41 -21.06 -3.37
C LYS A 139 25.85 -21.55 -3.26
N SER A 140 26.08 -22.61 -2.48
CA SER A 140 27.34 -23.35 -2.56
C SER A 140 27.52 -23.80 -4.00
N LYS A 141 28.65 -23.39 -4.60
CA LYS A 141 29.08 -23.90 -5.91
C LYS A 141 29.06 -25.43 -5.86
N PRO A 142 28.61 -26.11 -6.92
CA PRO A 142 28.80 -27.54 -7.02
C PRO A 142 30.30 -27.82 -7.01
N THR A 143 30.77 -28.56 -6.00
CA THR A 143 32.08 -29.22 -6.03
C THR A 143 32.11 -30.09 -7.29
N PRO A 144 33.10 -29.93 -8.18
CA PRO A 144 33.32 -30.92 -9.23
C PRO A 144 33.78 -32.20 -8.53
N ASP A 145 33.08 -33.29 -8.80
CA ASP A 145 33.56 -34.62 -8.45
C ASP A 145 34.89 -34.85 -9.20
N GLU A 146 35.99 -34.97 -8.44
CA GLU A 146 37.25 -35.52 -8.96
C GLU A 146 37.19 -37.05 -8.83
N ASP A 147 37.57 -37.74 -9.91
CA ASP A 147 37.62 -39.19 -10.11
C ASP A 147 38.41 -39.97 -9.03
#